data_AF-A0A2E4YP77-F1
#
_entry.id   AF-A0A2E4YP77-F1
#
_cell.length_a   1.000
_cell.length_b   1.000
_cell.length_c   1.000
_cell.angle_alpha   90.00
_cell.angle_beta   90.00
_cell.angle_gamma   90.00
#
_symmetry.space_group_name_H-M   'P 1'
#
loop_
_entity.id
_entity.type
_entity.pdbx_description
1 polymer ?
#
loop_
_entity_poly.entity_id
_entity_poly.type
_entity_poly.pdbx_seq_one_letter_code
_entity_poly.pdbx_strand_id
1 'polypeptide(L)'
;MSFSSNTKPKRTDKINVYSSLVYVGVVSSIMFFAGLSSAVLVRKMDKFWVNIHLPEFFMYSTLVILISSLTLIISFRAAKKGNLKQLKGYLILSLILGFSFCVFQYFGWKQYYNSGNAVKSFITYVYGQYGQTYYLTKDGDNISYNGNNYEIDGVELSSKEVEQMQRFAYQICGDDYGYKSKKIAVKNYNKPFAVHRSTDNKQVQFNNGSPFIDNVNLSEVDRDELFKFAFGIYQNKPFFMLEGEYGKDFSFSLNGEDLYYDKKRLFFPERRLNDQEIKSIEKTVFQGGQEYIVRNGEVTINGETVDLAEFETYFMLNNGIEIELKNGVWTQLRQELNSTQYGEFFQTTNVSSSFVWVLTVAHFLHILLGLTILLVVFIRSTMNKYNENNQAGLKAGSIFWHFIGLLWVYLYVFLEYIN
;
A
#
# COMPACT_ATOMS: atom_id res chain seq x y z
N MET A 1 -37.93 -28.09 55.79
CA MET A 1 -38.20 -27.38 54.51
C MET A 1 -36.97 -27.52 53.62
N SER A 2 -37.05 -28.36 52.59
CA SER A 2 -35.97 -28.55 51.61
C SER A 2 -36.14 -27.54 50.49
N PHE A 3 -35.24 -26.56 50.38
CA PHE A 3 -35.10 -25.74 49.18
C PHE A 3 -34.09 -26.44 48.26
N SER A 4 -34.62 -27.13 47.24
CA SER A 4 -33.85 -27.52 46.07
C SER A 4 -34.70 -27.27 44.83
N SER A 5 -34.58 -26.07 44.27
CA SER A 5 -35.03 -25.79 42.91
C SER A 5 -33.81 -25.66 42.01
N ASN A 6 -33.17 -26.79 41.71
CA ASN A 6 -32.18 -26.86 40.66
C ASN A 6 -32.91 -26.94 39.30
N THR A 7 -33.49 -25.82 38.87
CA THR A 7 -34.15 -25.73 37.56
C THR A 7 -33.08 -25.60 36.49
N LYS A 8 -32.80 -26.70 35.77
CA LYS A 8 -32.00 -26.67 34.54
C LYS A 8 -32.59 -25.58 33.60
N PRO A 9 -31.78 -24.66 33.05
CA PRO A 9 -32.29 -23.57 32.22
C PRO A 9 -33.05 -24.10 31.00
N LYS A 10 -34.16 -23.45 30.63
CA LYS A 10 -34.99 -23.87 29.48
C LYS A 10 -34.18 -23.76 28.18
N ARG A 11 -34.52 -24.58 27.19
CA ARG A 11 -33.83 -24.70 25.87
C ARG A 11 -33.57 -23.35 25.19
N THR A 12 -34.53 -22.44 25.24
CA THR A 12 -34.44 -21.07 24.72
C THR A 12 -33.37 -20.24 25.41
N ASP A 13 -33.23 -20.39 26.73
CA ASP A 13 -32.35 -19.57 27.55
C ASP A 13 -30.88 -19.83 27.21
N LYS A 14 -30.49 -21.10 27.02
CA LYS A 14 -29.11 -21.43 26.60
C LYS A 14 -28.78 -20.87 25.21
N ILE A 15 -29.67 -21.03 24.22
CA ILE A 15 -29.44 -20.52 22.87
C ILE A 15 -29.27 -19.00 22.88
N ASN A 16 -30.10 -18.31 23.67
CA ASN A 16 -30.06 -16.87 23.81
C ASN A 16 -28.76 -16.41 24.49
N VAL A 17 -28.32 -17.06 25.57
CA VAL A 17 -27.08 -16.69 26.27
C VAL A 17 -25.84 -16.82 25.37
N TYR A 18 -25.66 -17.96 24.68
CA TYR A 18 -24.50 -18.14 23.79
C TYR A 18 -24.52 -17.16 22.62
N SER A 19 -25.70 -16.91 22.04
CA SER A 19 -25.82 -15.96 20.92
C SER A 19 -25.54 -14.53 21.40
N SER A 20 -26.07 -14.12 22.56
CA SER A 20 -25.83 -12.80 23.15
C SER A 20 -24.34 -12.54 23.41
N LEU A 21 -23.61 -13.54 23.93
CA LEU A 21 -22.17 -13.41 24.15
C LEU A 21 -21.41 -13.18 22.83
N VAL A 22 -21.78 -13.91 21.77
CA VAL A 22 -21.20 -13.70 20.44
C VAL A 22 -21.53 -12.30 19.92
N TYR A 23 -22.76 -11.81 20.09
CA TYR A 23 -23.13 -10.45 19.68
C TYR A 23 -22.31 -9.36 20.37
N VAL A 24 -22.05 -9.51 21.67
CA VAL A 24 -21.16 -8.56 22.39
C VAL A 24 -19.75 -8.56 21.78
N GLY A 25 -19.21 -9.74 21.47
CA GLY A 25 -17.92 -9.86 20.78
C GLY A 25 -17.94 -9.21 19.39
N VAL A 26 -19.00 -9.45 18.61
CA VAL A 26 -19.20 -8.86 17.27
C VAL A 26 -19.22 -7.34 17.33
N VAL A 27 -20.01 -6.76 18.25
CA VAL A 27 -20.09 -5.30 18.42
C VAL A 27 -18.73 -4.72 18.81
N SER A 28 -18.01 -5.37 19.73
CA SER A 28 -16.66 -4.96 20.12
C SER A 28 -15.69 -4.97 18.92
N SER A 29 -15.70 -6.04 18.12
CA SER A 29 -14.89 -6.12 16.90
C SER A 29 -15.27 -5.03 15.89
N ILE A 30 -16.56 -4.76 15.68
CA ILE A 30 -17.01 -3.67 14.78
C ILE A 30 -16.44 -2.33 15.24
N MET A 31 -16.52 -2.01 16.53
CA MET A 31 -15.98 -0.76 17.08
C MET A 31 -14.45 -0.67 16.90
N PHE A 32 -13.73 -1.78 17.13
CA PHE A 32 -12.28 -1.85 16.93
C PHE A 32 -11.88 -1.56 15.47
N PHE A 33 -12.51 -2.22 14.49
CA PHE A 33 -12.21 -2.00 13.09
C PHE A 33 -12.66 -0.63 12.60
N ALA A 34 -13.80 -0.11 13.08
CA ALA A 34 -14.24 1.24 12.76
C ALA A 34 -13.24 2.31 13.24
N GLY A 35 -12.66 2.14 14.45
CA GLY A 35 -11.62 3.03 14.96
C GLY A 35 -10.37 3.05 14.09
N LEU A 36 -9.89 1.87 13.65
CA LEU A 36 -8.74 1.76 12.75
C LEU A 36 -9.03 2.33 11.35
N SER A 37 -10.21 2.05 10.79
CA SER A 37 -10.64 2.64 9.51
C SER A 37 -10.74 4.17 9.56
N SER A 38 -11.23 4.74 10.67
CA SER A 38 -11.24 6.19 10.85
C SER A 38 -9.84 6.78 10.90
N ALA A 39 -8.88 6.10 11.54
CA ALA A 39 -7.50 6.55 11.59
C ALA A 39 -6.84 6.58 10.19
N VAL A 40 -7.16 5.61 9.32
CA VAL A 40 -6.73 5.58 7.92
C VAL A 40 -7.25 6.80 7.16
N LEU A 41 -8.56 7.06 7.23
CA LEU A 41 -9.20 8.17 6.52
C LEU A 41 -8.60 9.52 6.92
N VAL A 42 -8.41 9.77 8.22
CA VAL A 42 -7.81 11.02 8.70
C VAL A 42 -6.37 11.16 8.23
N ARG A 43 -5.58 10.08 8.24
CA ARG A 43 -4.17 10.12 7.84
C ARG A 43 -3.97 10.36 6.35
N LYS A 44 -4.88 9.85 5.50
CA LYS A 44 -4.85 10.07 4.05
C LYS A 44 -5.03 11.54 3.64
N MET A 45 -5.75 12.33 4.45
CA MET A 45 -6.13 13.71 4.11
C MET A 45 -5.08 14.79 4.44
N ASP A 46 -4.03 14.47 5.21
CA ASP A 46 -3.10 15.48 5.77
C ASP A 46 -1.62 15.18 5.48
N LYS A 47 -1.33 14.06 4.81
CA LYS A 47 0.04 13.58 4.59
C LYS A 47 0.18 12.93 3.23
N PHE A 48 1.44 12.68 2.84
CA PHE A 48 1.72 11.77 1.75
C PHE A 48 1.11 10.40 2.06
N TRP A 49 0.32 9.92 1.12
CA TRP A 49 -0.35 8.65 1.20
C TRP A 49 -0.02 7.83 -0.03
N VAL A 50 0.16 6.54 0.16
CA VAL A 50 0.39 5.60 -0.94
C VAL A 50 -0.92 4.89 -1.18
N ASN A 51 -1.52 5.11 -2.35
CA ASN A 51 -2.65 4.31 -2.78
C ASN A 51 -2.08 2.98 -3.31
N ILE A 52 -2.50 1.86 -2.72
CA ILE A 52 -1.93 0.53 -3.00
C ILE A 52 -3.05 -0.39 -3.44
N HIS A 53 -2.93 -0.94 -4.65
CA HIS A 53 -3.84 -1.97 -5.13
C HIS A 53 -3.56 -3.30 -4.44
N LEU A 54 -4.60 -3.97 -3.95
CA LEU A 54 -4.42 -5.21 -3.24
C LEU A 54 -4.07 -6.35 -4.22
N PRO A 55 -3.14 -7.24 -3.84
CA PRO A 55 -2.87 -8.46 -4.58
C PRO A 55 -4.12 -9.29 -4.89
N GLU A 56 -4.16 -9.91 -6.08
CA GLU A 56 -5.28 -10.74 -6.55
C GLU A 56 -5.66 -11.88 -5.58
N PHE A 57 -4.68 -12.41 -4.83
CA PHE A 57 -4.94 -13.46 -3.84
C PHE A 57 -5.92 -13.03 -2.74
N PHE A 58 -5.98 -11.73 -2.41
CA PHE A 58 -7.00 -11.22 -1.49
C PHE A 58 -8.40 -11.33 -2.10
N MET A 59 -8.57 -11.06 -3.40
CA MET A 59 -9.85 -11.26 -4.11
C MET A 59 -10.25 -12.74 -4.10
N TYR A 60 -9.33 -13.67 -4.40
CA TYR A 60 -9.61 -15.10 -4.33
C TYR A 60 -10.01 -15.54 -2.92
N SER A 61 -9.37 -15.00 -1.89
CA SER A 61 -9.77 -15.25 -0.50
C SER A 61 -11.19 -14.74 -0.20
N THR A 62 -11.57 -13.57 -0.74
CA THR A 62 -12.93 -13.01 -0.61
C THR A 62 -13.99 -13.93 -1.21
N LEU A 63 -13.74 -14.49 -2.41
CA LEU A 63 -14.65 -15.46 -3.02
C LEU A 63 -14.77 -16.73 -2.18
N VAL A 64 -13.65 -17.25 -1.68
CA VAL A 64 -13.62 -18.48 -0.88
C VAL A 64 -14.38 -18.31 0.44
N ILE A 65 -14.22 -17.19 1.14
CA ILE A 65 -14.94 -16.97 2.41
C ILE A 65 -16.44 -16.77 2.21
N LEU A 66 -16.86 -16.16 1.09
CA LEU A 66 -18.26 -16.05 0.70
C LEU A 66 -18.89 -17.42 0.42
N ILE A 67 -18.18 -18.27 -0.33
CA ILE A 67 -18.62 -19.66 -0.58
C ILE A 67 -18.66 -20.45 0.74
N SER A 68 -17.64 -20.31 1.60
CA SER A 68 -17.63 -20.95 2.92
C SER A 68 -18.83 -20.51 3.77
N SER A 69 -19.13 -19.23 3.79
CA SER A 69 -20.31 -18.67 4.45
C SER A 69 -21.60 -19.30 3.92
N LEU A 70 -21.79 -19.38 2.59
CA LEU A 70 -22.96 -20.01 2.00
C LEU A 70 -23.08 -21.51 2.38
N THR A 71 -21.98 -22.25 2.35
CA THR A 71 -21.97 -23.67 2.75
C THR A 71 -22.40 -23.86 4.21
N LEU A 72 -22.00 -22.96 5.11
CA LEU A 72 -22.41 -23.02 6.52
C LEU A 72 -23.89 -22.70 6.73
N ILE A 73 -24.48 -21.79 5.93
CA ILE A 73 -25.93 -21.54 5.92
C ILE A 73 -26.69 -22.83 5.53
N ILE A 74 -26.23 -23.52 4.49
CA ILE A 74 -26.83 -24.78 4.04
C ILE A 74 -26.69 -25.86 5.13
N SER A 75 -25.52 -25.95 5.77
CA SER A 75 -25.26 -26.84 6.90
C SER A 75 -26.26 -26.61 8.04
N PHE A 76 -26.49 -25.35 8.42
CA PHE A 76 -27.45 -24.98 9.46
C PHE A 76 -28.90 -25.34 9.09
N ARG A 77 -29.28 -25.14 7.81
CA ARG A 77 -30.61 -25.56 7.30
C ARG A 77 -30.78 -27.07 7.35
N ALA A 78 -29.75 -27.84 7.00
CA ALA A 78 -29.77 -29.30 7.10
C ALA A 78 -29.92 -29.78 8.56
N ALA A 79 -29.26 -29.12 9.51
CA ALA A 79 -29.41 -29.40 10.95
C ALA A 79 -30.84 -29.17 11.44
N LYS A 80 -31.53 -28.12 10.97
CA LYS A 80 -32.95 -27.87 11.29
C LYS A 80 -33.89 -28.93 10.73
N LYS A 81 -33.54 -29.55 9.60
CA LYS A 81 -34.31 -30.64 8.98
C LYS A 81 -33.95 -32.04 9.52
N GLY A 82 -33.10 -32.12 10.55
CA GLY A 82 -32.64 -33.39 11.11
C GLY A 82 -31.66 -34.18 10.21
N ASN A 83 -31.21 -33.63 9.08
CA ASN A 83 -30.32 -34.32 8.15
C ASN A 83 -28.84 -34.19 8.58
N LEU A 84 -28.41 -35.10 9.47
CA LEU A 84 -27.07 -35.11 10.04
C LEU A 84 -25.97 -35.39 9.00
N LYS A 85 -26.25 -36.16 7.95
CA LYS A 85 -25.26 -36.46 6.89
C LYS A 85 -24.90 -35.20 6.11
N GLN A 86 -25.91 -34.44 5.68
CA GLN A 86 -25.72 -33.16 4.98
C GLN A 86 -25.09 -32.11 5.90
N LEU A 87 -25.53 -32.01 7.16
CA LEU A 87 -24.92 -31.12 8.16
C LEU A 87 -23.40 -31.34 8.24
N LYS A 88 -22.96 -32.59 8.46
CA LYS A 88 -21.53 -32.95 8.55
C LYS A 88 -20.78 -32.65 7.26
N GLY A 89 -21.36 -33.00 6.10
CA GLY A 89 -20.75 -32.79 4.79
C GLY A 89 -20.51 -31.31 4.46
N TYR A 90 -21.50 -30.45 4.68
CA TYR A 90 -21.33 -29.02 4.44
C TYR A 90 -20.44 -28.34 5.48
N LEU A 91 -20.41 -28.85 6.72
CA LEU A 91 -19.57 -28.27 7.77
C LEU A 91 -18.08 -28.58 7.55
N ILE A 92 -17.74 -29.80 7.09
CA ILE A 92 -16.35 -30.11 6.70
C ILE A 92 -15.94 -29.33 5.45
N LEU A 93 -16.85 -29.13 4.49
CA LEU A 93 -16.58 -28.28 3.32
C LEU A 93 -16.30 -26.83 3.74
N SER A 94 -17.11 -26.26 4.63
CA SER A 94 -16.89 -24.90 5.17
C SER A 94 -15.54 -24.79 5.89
N LEU A 95 -15.14 -25.82 6.64
CA LEU A 95 -13.85 -25.88 7.32
C LEU A 95 -12.67 -25.92 6.32
N ILE A 96 -12.76 -26.76 5.29
CA ILE A 96 -11.73 -26.83 4.23
C ILE A 96 -11.60 -25.48 3.53
N LEU A 97 -12.72 -24.86 3.14
CA LEU A 97 -12.72 -23.53 2.53
C LEU A 97 -12.13 -22.47 3.47
N GLY A 98 -12.38 -22.57 4.78
CA GLY A 98 -11.76 -21.70 5.78
C GLY A 98 -10.23 -21.85 5.84
N PHE A 99 -9.70 -23.07 5.72
CA PHE A 99 -8.25 -23.28 5.60
C PHE A 99 -7.71 -22.76 4.26
N SER A 100 -8.43 -22.98 3.16
CA SER A 100 -8.07 -22.42 1.84
C SER A 100 -8.01 -20.89 1.86
N PHE A 101 -8.94 -20.23 2.59
CA PHE A 101 -8.89 -18.79 2.83
C PHE A 101 -7.56 -18.37 3.47
N CYS A 102 -7.11 -19.06 4.53
CA CYS A 102 -5.84 -18.75 5.18
C CYS A 102 -4.63 -18.90 4.25
N VAL A 103 -4.66 -19.89 3.35
CA VAL A 103 -3.59 -20.08 2.35
C VAL A 103 -3.58 -18.91 1.36
N PHE A 104 -4.73 -18.47 0.86
CA PHE A 104 -4.81 -17.31 -0.02
C PHE A 104 -4.39 -16.02 0.67
N GLN A 105 -4.74 -15.81 1.95
CA GLN A 105 -4.26 -14.69 2.75
C GLN A 105 -2.73 -14.67 2.85
N TYR A 106 -2.11 -15.83 3.12
CA TYR A 106 -0.65 -15.95 3.16
C TYR A 106 0.01 -15.57 1.84
N PHE A 107 -0.51 -16.06 0.70
CA PHE A 107 0.01 -15.67 -0.61
C PHE A 107 -0.23 -14.18 -0.92
N GLY A 108 -1.36 -13.63 -0.50
CA GLY A 108 -1.66 -12.20 -0.60
C GLY A 108 -0.62 -11.35 0.14
N TRP A 109 -0.34 -11.68 1.41
CA TRP A 109 0.71 -11.00 2.18
C TRP A 109 2.11 -11.16 1.59
N LYS A 110 2.43 -12.35 1.08
CA LYS A 110 3.73 -12.59 0.45
C LYS A 110 3.90 -11.71 -0.78
N GLN A 111 2.90 -11.64 -1.64
CA GLN A 111 2.93 -10.76 -2.81
C GLN A 111 2.99 -9.28 -2.39
N TYR A 112 2.17 -8.89 -1.43
CA TYR A 112 2.15 -7.53 -0.88
C TYR A 112 3.52 -7.08 -0.36
N TYR A 113 4.17 -7.94 0.44
CA TYR A 113 5.50 -7.70 0.97
C TYR A 113 6.56 -7.59 -0.13
N ASN A 114 6.52 -8.52 -1.10
CA ASN A 114 7.46 -8.56 -2.22
C ASN A 114 7.37 -7.29 -3.07
N SER A 115 6.17 -6.73 -3.25
CA SER A 115 5.95 -5.44 -3.92
C SER A 115 6.48 -4.22 -3.14
N GLY A 116 7.22 -4.41 -2.04
CA GLY A 116 7.82 -3.33 -1.25
C GLY A 116 6.94 -2.82 -0.10
N ASN A 117 5.76 -3.40 0.10
CA ASN A 117 4.84 -3.02 1.18
C ASN A 117 5.12 -3.82 2.47
N ALA A 118 6.22 -3.46 3.13
CA ALA A 118 6.55 -3.99 4.45
C ALA A 118 5.77 -3.25 5.56
N VAL A 119 5.67 -3.87 6.74
CA VAL A 119 5.06 -3.25 7.94
C VAL A 119 5.68 -1.88 8.25
N LYS A 120 6.99 -1.75 8.02
CA LYS A 120 7.72 -0.49 8.06
C LYS A 120 8.58 -0.39 6.80
N SER A 121 8.21 0.52 5.91
CA SER A 121 9.00 0.88 4.73
C SER A 121 8.94 2.38 4.47
N PHE A 122 9.83 2.88 3.61
CA PHE A 122 9.78 4.22 3.06
C PHE A 122 9.07 4.20 1.70
N ILE A 123 8.60 5.36 1.25
CA ILE A 123 8.06 5.49 -0.12
C ILE A 123 9.20 5.37 -1.14
N THR A 124 10.27 6.10 -0.88
CA THR A 124 11.48 6.12 -1.71
C THR A 124 12.53 5.16 -1.17
N TYR A 125 13.44 4.77 -2.06
CA TYR A 125 14.63 4.00 -1.69
C TYR A 125 15.66 4.94 -1.07
N VAL A 126 15.49 5.26 0.22
CA VAL A 126 16.30 6.27 0.93
C VAL A 126 17.75 5.83 1.13
N TYR A 127 17.99 4.53 1.19
CA TYR A 127 19.31 3.96 1.51
C TYR A 127 20.03 3.56 0.23
N GLY A 128 21.16 4.20 -0.12
CA GLY A 128 21.89 3.84 -1.35
C GLY A 128 21.14 4.14 -2.66
N GLN A 129 20.27 5.16 -2.68
CA GLN A 129 19.57 5.58 -3.90
C GLN A 129 20.53 5.78 -5.08
N TYR A 130 20.12 5.32 -6.27
CA TYR A 130 20.98 5.37 -7.44
C TYR A 130 21.36 6.82 -7.79
N GLY A 131 22.66 7.09 -7.93
CA GLY A 131 23.21 8.40 -8.27
C GLY A 131 23.49 9.31 -7.07
N GLN A 132 22.98 9.03 -5.87
CA GLN A 132 23.26 9.86 -4.68
C GLN A 132 24.72 9.70 -4.22
N THR A 133 25.09 8.48 -3.81
CA THR A 133 26.44 8.18 -3.32
C THR A 133 27.31 7.54 -4.39
N TYR A 134 26.71 6.65 -5.19
CA TYR A 134 27.39 5.92 -6.25
C TYR A 134 26.52 5.88 -7.51
N TYR A 135 27.17 5.67 -8.64
CA TYR A 135 26.55 5.41 -9.94
C TYR A 135 27.39 4.38 -10.72
N LEU A 136 26.81 3.83 -11.78
CA LEU A 136 27.52 2.89 -12.66
C LEU A 136 27.91 3.56 -13.96
N THR A 137 29.02 3.12 -14.53
CA THR A 137 29.37 3.39 -15.93
C THR A 137 29.33 2.10 -16.72
N LYS A 138 29.01 2.17 -18.01
CA LYS A 138 29.10 1.05 -18.96
C LYS A 138 30.06 1.44 -20.06
N ASP A 139 31.15 0.70 -20.21
CA ASP A 139 32.18 0.95 -21.23
C ASP A 139 32.79 2.38 -21.17
N GLY A 140 32.69 3.04 -20.02
CA GLY A 140 33.15 4.42 -19.78
C GLY A 140 32.04 5.46 -19.74
N ASP A 141 30.86 5.16 -20.31
CA ASP A 141 29.74 6.08 -20.37
C ASP A 141 28.91 6.03 -19.09
N ASN A 142 28.43 7.20 -18.65
CA ASN A 142 27.67 7.32 -17.41
C ASN A 142 26.25 6.75 -17.59
N ILE A 143 25.87 5.82 -16.71
CA ILE A 143 24.48 5.40 -16.59
C ILE A 143 23.79 6.33 -15.60
N SER A 144 22.75 7.00 -16.08
CA SER A 144 21.85 7.77 -15.22
C SER A 144 20.52 7.04 -15.07
N TYR A 145 19.72 7.43 -14.08
CA TYR A 145 18.35 6.92 -13.92
C TYR A 145 17.39 8.08 -14.10
N ASN A 146 16.55 8.04 -15.13
CA ASN A 146 15.63 9.14 -15.46
C ASN A 146 14.35 9.13 -14.63
N GLY A 147 14.12 8.11 -13.81
CA GLY A 147 12.89 7.93 -13.03
C GLY A 147 12.01 6.78 -13.51
N ASN A 148 12.20 6.33 -14.74
CA ASN A 148 11.50 5.18 -15.30
C ASN A 148 12.50 4.04 -15.54
N ASN A 149 13.60 4.35 -16.23
CA ASN A 149 14.63 3.38 -16.59
C ASN A 149 16.03 3.99 -16.45
N TYR A 150 17.04 3.11 -16.49
CA TYR A 150 18.43 3.51 -16.66
C TYR A 150 18.65 3.99 -18.09
N GLU A 151 19.45 5.02 -18.30
CA GLU A 151 19.76 5.58 -19.61
C GLU A 151 21.24 5.98 -19.73
N ILE A 152 21.76 5.90 -20.95
CA ILE A 152 23.07 6.43 -21.35
C ILE A 152 22.81 7.48 -22.43
N ASP A 153 23.27 8.71 -22.21
CA ASP A 153 23.08 9.83 -23.14
C ASP A 153 21.62 10.02 -23.61
N GLY A 154 20.66 9.76 -22.72
CA GLY A 154 19.23 9.88 -22.98
C GLY A 154 18.58 8.69 -23.70
N VAL A 155 19.34 7.64 -24.00
CA VAL A 155 18.82 6.38 -24.56
C VAL A 155 18.61 5.36 -23.45
N GLU A 156 17.38 4.90 -23.28
CA GLU A 156 17.03 3.91 -22.25
C GLU A 156 17.69 2.55 -22.50
N LEU A 157 18.20 1.94 -21.43
CA LEU A 157 18.77 0.59 -21.46
C LEU A 157 17.68 -0.44 -21.74
N SER A 158 18.02 -1.43 -22.58
CA SER A 158 17.16 -2.59 -22.80
C SER A 158 17.05 -3.46 -21.55
N SER A 159 15.96 -4.23 -21.43
CA SER A 159 15.75 -5.14 -20.29
C SER A 159 16.91 -6.12 -20.08
N LYS A 160 17.59 -6.55 -21.16
CA LYS A 160 18.77 -7.42 -21.08
C LYS A 160 19.98 -6.73 -20.47
N GLU A 161 20.17 -5.45 -20.74
CA GLU A 161 21.27 -4.66 -20.18
C GLU A 161 21.03 -4.36 -18.70
N VAL A 162 19.78 -4.05 -18.34
CA VAL A 162 19.37 -3.92 -16.93
C VAL A 162 19.59 -5.23 -16.18
N GLU A 163 19.27 -6.39 -16.77
CA GLU A 163 19.53 -7.70 -16.16
C GLU A 163 21.04 -7.96 -15.96
N GLN A 164 21.89 -7.57 -16.93
CA GLN A 164 23.34 -7.67 -16.77
C GLN A 164 23.85 -6.75 -15.65
N MET A 165 23.29 -5.55 -15.54
CA MET A 165 23.59 -4.59 -14.48
C MET A 165 23.18 -5.14 -13.10
N GLN A 166 22.02 -5.79 -12.99
CA GLN A 166 21.59 -6.47 -11.78
C GLN A 166 22.53 -7.61 -11.38
N ARG A 167 22.95 -8.44 -12.34
CA ARG A 167 23.93 -9.51 -12.10
C ARG A 167 25.30 -8.98 -11.68
N PHE A 168 25.69 -7.81 -12.17
CA PHE A 168 26.90 -7.12 -11.72
C PHE A 168 26.75 -6.64 -10.27
N ALA A 169 25.65 -5.94 -9.96
CA ALA A 169 25.39 -5.44 -8.62
C ALA A 169 25.24 -6.58 -7.57
N TYR A 170 24.64 -7.70 -7.98
CA TYR A 170 24.55 -8.92 -7.16
C TYR A 170 25.90 -9.43 -6.69
N GLN A 171 26.97 -9.27 -7.47
CA GLN A 171 28.32 -9.70 -7.04
C GLN A 171 28.89 -8.82 -5.92
N ILE A 172 28.36 -7.60 -5.76
CA ILE A 172 28.77 -6.65 -4.72
C ILE A 172 27.98 -6.88 -3.43
N CYS A 173 26.66 -7.04 -3.51
CA CYS A 173 25.81 -7.21 -2.33
C CYS A 173 25.61 -8.68 -1.90
N GLY A 174 25.59 -9.62 -2.84
CA GLY A 174 25.17 -10.99 -2.59
C GLY A 174 23.69 -11.13 -2.19
N ASP A 175 23.35 -12.26 -1.58
CA ASP A 175 21.99 -12.61 -1.11
C ASP A 175 21.68 -12.13 0.33
N ASP A 176 22.57 -11.37 0.95
CA ASP A 176 22.34 -10.91 2.32
C ASP A 176 21.28 -9.79 2.35
N TYR A 177 20.37 -9.81 3.33
CA TYR A 177 19.36 -8.76 3.56
C TYR A 177 19.91 -7.56 4.34
N GLY A 178 21.23 -7.48 4.49
CA GLY A 178 21.90 -6.41 5.24
C GLY A 178 23.42 -6.53 5.12
N TYR A 179 24.10 -5.41 5.30
CA TYR A 179 25.55 -5.35 5.16
C TYR A 179 26.25 -6.27 6.19
N LYS A 180 27.17 -7.08 5.67
CA LYS A 180 28.14 -7.84 6.45
C LYS A 180 29.50 -7.54 5.85
N SER A 181 30.47 -7.15 6.68
CA SER A 181 31.85 -6.90 6.25
C SER A 181 32.48 -8.21 5.75
N LYS A 182 32.30 -8.47 4.45
CA LYS A 182 32.75 -9.65 3.73
C LYS A 182 33.61 -9.22 2.56
N LYS A 183 34.49 -10.12 2.11
CA LYS A 183 35.25 -9.91 0.89
C LYS A 183 34.33 -10.01 -0.33
N ILE A 184 34.37 -8.98 -1.17
CA ILE A 184 33.56 -8.83 -2.38
C ILE A 184 34.38 -9.28 -3.59
N ALA A 185 34.04 -10.41 -4.19
CA ALA A 185 34.71 -10.91 -5.39
C ALA A 185 33.92 -10.54 -6.65
N VAL A 186 34.25 -9.39 -7.27
CA VAL A 186 33.62 -8.97 -8.53
C VAL A 186 34.38 -9.56 -9.72
N LYS A 187 33.72 -10.41 -10.51
CA LYS A 187 34.23 -10.95 -11.77
C LYS A 187 33.97 -9.95 -12.90
N ASN A 188 34.90 -9.86 -13.86
CA ASN A 188 34.78 -8.98 -15.03
C ASN A 188 34.53 -7.50 -14.67
N TYR A 189 35.15 -7.02 -13.58
CA TYR A 189 35.14 -5.59 -13.27
C TYR A 189 35.71 -4.78 -14.44
N ASN A 190 35.07 -3.65 -14.77
CA ASN A 190 35.34 -2.82 -15.95
C ASN A 190 34.99 -3.48 -17.29
N LYS A 191 34.18 -4.55 -17.29
CA LYS A 191 33.73 -5.26 -18.49
C LYS A 191 32.26 -5.73 -18.38
N PRO A 192 31.26 -4.90 -18.71
CA PRO A 192 31.37 -3.49 -19.13
C PRO A 192 31.24 -2.50 -17.96
N PHE A 193 30.82 -2.97 -16.78
CA PHE A 193 30.40 -2.09 -15.69
C PHE A 193 31.53 -1.75 -14.71
N ALA A 194 31.51 -0.51 -14.23
CA ALA A 194 32.32 -0.03 -13.12
C ALA A 194 31.47 0.84 -12.19
N VAL A 195 31.86 0.89 -10.91
CA VAL A 195 31.20 1.73 -9.89
C VAL A 195 32.03 2.99 -9.67
N HIS A 196 31.36 4.14 -9.66
CA HIS A 196 31.96 5.44 -9.36
C HIS A 196 31.24 6.09 -8.17
N ARG A 197 31.99 6.84 -7.36
CA ARG A 197 31.44 7.64 -6.27
C ARG A 197 31.00 9.01 -6.80
N SER A 198 29.76 9.41 -6.51
CA SER A 198 29.16 10.64 -7.06
C SER A 198 29.84 11.93 -6.58
N THR A 199 30.45 11.93 -5.39
CA THR A 199 31.02 13.16 -4.80
C THR A 199 32.31 13.62 -5.46
N ASP A 200 33.12 12.69 -5.95
CA ASP A 200 34.43 12.99 -6.55
C ASP A 200 34.67 12.27 -7.90
N ASN A 201 33.65 11.59 -8.43
CA ASN A 201 33.67 10.81 -9.67
C ASN A 201 34.76 9.72 -9.72
N LYS A 202 35.29 9.33 -8.55
CA LYS A 202 36.36 8.34 -8.49
C LYS A 202 35.81 6.94 -8.58
N GLN A 203 36.53 6.12 -9.33
CA GLN A 203 36.20 4.73 -9.53
C GLN A 203 36.55 3.90 -8.29
N VAL A 204 35.61 3.07 -7.85
CA VAL A 204 35.85 2.06 -6.83
C VAL A 204 36.70 0.94 -7.45
N GLN A 205 37.75 0.51 -6.78
CA GLN A 205 38.61 -0.60 -7.22
C GLN A 205 38.47 -1.75 -6.23
N PHE A 206 38.46 -2.99 -6.71
CA PHE A 206 38.38 -4.17 -5.85
C PHE A 206 39.73 -4.90 -5.83
N ASN A 207 40.44 -4.87 -4.71
CA ASN A 207 41.71 -5.59 -4.53
C ASN A 207 41.58 -6.62 -3.41
N ASN A 208 41.86 -7.90 -3.70
CA ASN A 208 41.71 -9.03 -2.76
C ASN A 208 40.34 -9.06 -2.04
N GLY A 209 39.32 -8.57 -2.73
CA GLY A 209 37.94 -8.48 -2.27
C GLY A 209 37.61 -7.33 -1.32
N SER A 210 38.52 -6.37 -1.10
CA SER A 210 38.19 -5.11 -0.42
C SER A 210 38.05 -3.98 -1.44
N PRO A 211 37.03 -3.11 -1.31
CA PRO A 211 36.87 -1.94 -2.16
C PRO A 211 37.81 -0.80 -1.73
N PHE A 212 38.44 -0.12 -2.69
CA PHE A 212 39.36 1.00 -2.52
C PHE A 212 38.99 2.18 -3.43
N ILE A 213 39.32 3.40 -3.02
CA ILE A 213 39.37 4.60 -3.87
C ILE A 213 40.74 5.24 -3.63
N ASP A 214 41.48 5.58 -4.69
CA ASP A 214 42.84 6.14 -4.62
C ASP A 214 43.80 5.37 -3.71
N ASN A 215 43.78 4.03 -3.77
CA ASN A 215 44.54 3.13 -2.88
C ASN A 215 44.21 3.24 -1.39
N VAL A 216 43.17 4.00 -1.01
CA VAL A 216 42.64 4.05 0.36
C VAL A 216 41.44 3.11 0.46
N ASN A 217 41.43 2.27 1.48
CA ASN A 217 40.34 1.34 1.72
C ASN A 217 39.07 2.11 2.11
N LEU A 218 37.92 1.74 1.55
CA LEU A 218 36.64 2.35 1.92
C LEU A 218 36.35 2.13 3.41
N SER A 219 35.78 3.15 4.07
CA SER A 219 35.31 3.04 5.44
C SER A 219 34.17 2.02 5.55
N GLU A 220 33.89 1.51 6.76
CA GLU A 220 32.74 0.61 6.95
C GLU A 220 31.40 1.27 6.59
N VAL A 221 31.28 2.59 6.76
CA VAL A 221 30.11 3.37 6.32
C VAL A 221 30.00 3.39 4.80
N ASP A 222 31.10 3.68 4.10
CA ASP A 222 31.12 3.71 2.64
C ASP A 222 30.85 2.34 2.01
N ARG A 223 31.30 1.26 2.69
CA ARG A 223 31.05 -0.13 2.30
C ARG A 223 29.59 -0.52 2.49
N ASP A 224 28.96 -0.09 3.59
CA ASP A 224 27.53 -0.27 3.81
C ASP A 224 26.70 0.50 2.76
N GLU A 225 27.07 1.73 2.44
CA GLU A 225 26.42 2.50 1.36
C GLU A 225 26.63 1.87 -0.02
N LEU A 226 27.82 1.34 -0.30
CA LEU A 226 28.09 0.60 -1.54
C LEU A 226 27.24 -0.68 -1.63
N PHE A 227 27.07 -1.38 -0.50
CA PHE A 227 26.19 -2.53 -0.40
C PHE A 227 24.73 -2.13 -0.68
N LYS A 228 24.21 -1.10 0.00
CA LYS A 228 22.84 -0.60 -0.19
C LYS A 228 22.59 -0.18 -1.64
N PHE A 229 23.53 0.53 -2.24
CA PHE A 229 23.48 0.92 -3.65
C PHE A 229 23.39 -0.28 -4.58
N ALA A 230 24.30 -1.25 -4.43
CA ALA A 230 24.28 -2.46 -5.24
C ALA A 230 23.02 -3.29 -5.01
N PHE A 231 22.54 -3.36 -3.77
CA PHE A 231 21.32 -4.07 -3.41
C PHE A 231 20.07 -3.43 -4.02
N GLY A 232 20.01 -2.09 -4.06
CA GLY A 232 18.94 -1.35 -4.73
C GLY A 232 18.89 -1.65 -6.22
N ILE A 233 20.04 -1.66 -6.90
CA ILE A 233 20.13 -2.05 -8.32
C ILE A 233 19.67 -3.50 -8.51
N TYR A 234 20.21 -4.43 -7.73
CA TYR A 234 19.89 -5.86 -7.79
C TYR A 234 18.39 -6.12 -7.63
N GLN A 235 17.73 -5.42 -6.71
CA GLN A 235 16.28 -5.52 -6.49
C GLN A 235 15.43 -4.73 -7.49
N ASN A 236 16.04 -4.03 -8.46
CA ASN A 236 15.35 -3.11 -9.35
C ASN A 236 14.62 -1.97 -8.62
N LYS A 237 15.23 -1.42 -7.56
CA LYS A 237 14.71 -0.33 -6.74
C LYS A 237 15.62 0.90 -6.80
N PRO A 238 15.79 1.53 -7.97
CA PRO A 238 16.66 2.70 -8.13
C PRO A 238 16.12 3.96 -7.45
N PHE A 239 14.79 4.06 -7.24
CA PHE A 239 14.14 5.27 -6.74
C PHE A 239 13.00 5.01 -5.77
N PHE A 240 12.05 4.14 -6.10
CA PHE A 240 10.97 3.73 -5.19
C PHE A 240 11.33 2.47 -4.41
N MET A 241 10.86 2.37 -3.17
CA MET A 241 10.91 1.13 -2.40
C MET A 241 9.84 0.13 -2.87
N LEU A 242 8.75 0.67 -3.41
CA LEU A 242 7.63 -0.03 -4.04
C LEU A 242 8.04 -0.59 -5.39
N GLU A 243 7.52 -1.77 -5.71
CA GLU A 243 7.72 -2.43 -7.00
C GLU A 243 6.38 -2.50 -7.73
N GLY A 244 6.39 -2.12 -9.01
CA GLY A 244 5.21 -2.05 -9.86
C GLY A 244 5.22 -0.83 -10.77
N GLU A 245 4.14 -0.66 -11.54
CA GLU A 245 3.91 0.47 -12.42
C GLU A 245 3.11 1.57 -11.70
N TYR A 246 3.62 2.80 -11.73
CA TYR A 246 2.94 3.96 -11.14
C TYR A 246 1.58 4.20 -11.82
N GLY A 247 0.53 4.45 -11.03
CA GLY A 247 -0.84 4.64 -11.50
C GLY A 247 -1.61 3.35 -11.75
N LYS A 248 -0.94 2.19 -11.76
CA LYS A 248 -1.57 0.88 -11.91
C LYS A 248 -1.43 0.00 -10.67
N ASP A 249 -0.22 -0.11 -10.12
CA ASP A 249 0.05 -0.94 -8.94
C ASP A 249 0.11 -0.09 -7.67
N PHE A 250 0.61 1.15 -7.79
CA PHE A 250 0.60 2.14 -6.71
C PHE A 250 0.52 3.56 -7.28
N SER A 251 -0.03 4.49 -6.50
CA SER A 251 0.07 5.92 -6.75
C SER A 251 0.28 6.68 -5.44
N PHE A 252 0.56 7.98 -5.54
CA PHE A 252 0.72 8.81 -4.36
C PHE A 252 -0.35 9.87 -4.33
N SER A 253 -0.85 10.19 -3.14
CA SER A 253 -1.63 11.39 -2.88
C SER A 253 -0.95 12.25 -1.84
N LEU A 254 -1.20 13.54 -1.91
CA LEU A 254 -0.81 14.52 -0.91
C LEU A 254 -2.03 15.36 -0.57
N ASN A 255 -2.36 15.44 0.72
CA ASN A 255 -3.54 16.16 1.22
C ASN A 255 -4.87 15.72 0.58
N GLY A 256 -4.97 14.42 0.27
CA GLY A 256 -6.15 13.85 -0.39
C GLY A 256 -6.24 14.07 -1.91
N GLU A 257 -5.28 14.77 -2.53
CA GLU A 257 -5.19 14.91 -3.99
C GLU A 257 -4.18 13.91 -4.56
N ASP A 258 -4.59 13.11 -5.56
CA ASP A 258 -3.70 12.18 -6.27
C ASP A 258 -2.67 12.93 -7.12
N LEU A 259 -1.44 12.45 -7.11
CA LEU A 259 -0.31 13.03 -7.82
C LEU A 259 -0.07 12.31 -9.14
N TYR A 260 0.50 13.05 -10.09
CA TYR A 260 1.04 12.52 -11.34
C TYR A 260 2.55 12.38 -11.23
N TYR A 261 3.06 11.23 -11.62
CA TYR A 261 4.49 10.97 -11.69
C TYR A 261 5.01 11.09 -13.12
N ASP A 262 6.13 11.79 -13.29
CA ASP A 262 6.87 11.86 -14.55
C ASP A 262 8.36 12.01 -14.25
N LYS A 263 9.15 10.97 -14.57
CA LYS A 263 10.63 10.99 -14.52
C LYS A 263 11.21 11.62 -13.24
N LYS A 264 10.92 11.01 -12.08
CA LYS A 264 11.27 11.44 -10.70
C LYS A 264 10.51 12.65 -10.16
N ARG A 265 9.66 13.28 -10.97
CA ARG A 265 8.94 14.48 -10.58
C ARG A 265 7.48 14.16 -10.30
N LEU A 266 6.93 14.79 -9.26
CA LEU A 266 5.55 14.62 -8.83
C LEU A 266 4.80 15.93 -9.00
N PHE A 267 3.56 15.81 -9.44
CA PHE A 267 2.76 16.96 -9.80
C PHE A 267 1.33 16.82 -9.31
N PHE A 268 0.74 17.91 -8.86
CA PHE A 268 -0.70 18.00 -8.75
C PHE A 268 -1.33 18.03 -10.15
N PRO A 269 -2.47 17.37 -10.36
CA PRO A 269 -3.19 17.41 -11.62
C PRO A 269 -3.64 18.81 -11.99
N GLU A 270 -3.90 19.01 -13.28
CA GLU A 270 -4.77 20.10 -13.69
C GLU A 270 -6.18 19.88 -13.12
N ARG A 271 -6.76 20.92 -12.52
CA ARG A 271 -8.13 20.84 -12.01
C ARG A 271 -8.86 22.15 -12.11
N ARG A 272 -10.18 22.05 -12.27
CA ARG A 272 -11.05 23.22 -12.18
C ARG A 272 -11.15 23.68 -10.73
N LEU A 273 -11.06 24.98 -10.53
CA LEU A 273 -11.25 25.61 -9.23
C LEU A 273 -12.74 25.65 -8.90
N ASN A 274 -13.09 25.45 -7.63
CA ASN A 274 -14.45 25.61 -7.16
C ASN A 274 -14.77 27.09 -6.86
N ASP A 275 -16.05 27.43 -6.73
CA ASP A 275 -16.48 28.83 -6.50
C ASP A 275 -15.86 29.46 -5.25
N GLN A 276 -15.56 28.68 -4.21
CA GLN A 276 -14.95 29.19 -2.97
C GLN A 276 -13.48 29.52 -3.19
N GLU A 277 -12.74 28.63 -3.86
CA GLU A 277 -11.35 28.84 -4.25
C GLU A 277 -11.24 30.06 -5.17
N ILE A 278 -12.10 30.16 -6.19
CA ILE A 278 -12.16 31.30 -7.11
C ILE A 278 -12.36 32.61 -6.35
N LYS A 279 -13.30 32.65 -5.40
CA LYS A 279 -13.58 33.85 -4.60
C LYS A 279 -12.44 34.20 -3.63
N SER A 280 -11.68 33.21 -3.18
CA SER A 280 -10.53 33.42 -2.28
C SER A 280 -9.31 34.02 -2.97
N ILE A 281 -9.27 34.02 -4.30
CA ILE A 281 -8.13 34.55 -5.06
C ILE A 281 -8.18 36.08 -5.04
N GLU A 282 -7.14 36.68 -4.46
CA GLU A 282 -6.85 38.12 -4.56
C GLU A 282 -5.47 38.29 -5.20
N LYS A 283 -5.43 38.80 -6.45
CA LYS A 283 -4.18 38.96 -7.20
C LYS A 283 -4.24 40.15 -8.14
N THR A 284 -3.17 40.94 -8.15
CA THR A 284 -2.90 41.92 -9.21
C THR A 284 -1.85 41.35 -10.16
N VAL A 285 -2.14 41.37 -11.46
CA VAL A 285 -1.33 40.80 -12.53
C VAL A 285 -1.02 41.92 -13.52
N PHE A 286 0.24 42.04 -13.94
CA PHE A 286 0.64 42.98 -14.99
C PHE A 286 1.06 42.19 -16.23
N GLN A 287 0.27 42.27 -17.30
CA GLN A 287 0.55 41.57 -18.58
C GLN A 287 0.19 42.44 -19.77
N GLY A 288 1.03 42.41 -20.82
CA GLY A 288 0.78 43.19 -22.05
C GLY A 288 0.69 44.71 -21.84
N GLY A 289 1.29 45.25 -20.77
CA GLY A 289 1.20 46.67 -20.43
C GLY A 289 -0.10 47.09 -19.73
N GLN A 290 -0.96 46.13 -19.37
CA GLN A 290 -2.21 46.36 -18.63
C GLN A 290 -2.15 45.73 -17.23
N GLU A 291 -2.87 46.33 -16.29
CA GLU A 291 -3.08 45.82 -14.93
C GLU A 291 -4.43 45.12 -14.85
N TYR A 292 -4.40 43.84 -14.48
CA TYR A 292 -5.57 43.01 -14.21
C TYR A 292 -5.67 42.80 -12.71
N ILE A 293 -6.82 43.12 -12.12
CA ILE A 293 -7.10 42.87 -10.71
C ILE A 293 -8.12 41.74 -10.64
N VAL A 294 -7.68 40.60 -10.10
CA VAL A 294 -8.50 39.44 -9.78
C VAL A 294 -8.95 39.55 -8.34
N ARG A 295 -10.26 39.63 -8.12
CA ARG A 295 -10.82 39.68 -6.77
C ARG A 295 -12.24 39.11 -6.74
N ASN A 296 -12.52 38.26 -5.75
CA ASN A 296 -13.86 37.72 -5.50
C ASN A 296 -14.46 36.99 -6.74
N GLY A 297 -13.62 36.38 -7.56
CA GLY A 297 -14.02 35.69 -8.79
C GLY A 297 -14.30 36.58 -9.99
N GLU A 298 -14.05 37.88 -9.90
CA GLU A 298 -14.14 38.82 -11.01
C GLU A 298 -12.74 39.29 -11.44
N VAL A 299 -12.61 39.62 -12.72
CA VAL A 299 -11.39 40.24 -13.28
C VAL A 299 -11.74 41.66 -13.71
N THR A 300 -10.98 42.63 -13.22
CA THR A 300 -11.13 44.04 -13.59
C THR A 300 -9.87 44.55 -14.31
N ILE A 301 -10.07 45.29 -15.40
CA ILE A 301 -8.99 45.94 -16.17
C ILE A 301 -9.29 47.43 -16.19
N ASN A 302 -8.33 48.27 -15.78
CA ASN A 302 -8.50 49.73 -15.71
C ASN A 302 -9.76 50.19 -14.92
N GLY A 303 -10.25 49.37 -13.99
CA GLY A 303 -11.45 49.64 -13.18
C GLY A 303 -12.78 49.13 -13.76
N GLU A 304 -12.79 48.52 -14.94
CA GLU A 304 -13.98 47.89 -15.54
C GLU A 304 -13.95 46.37 -15.42
N THR A 305 -15.08 45.75 -15.07
CA THR A 305 -15.22 44.29 -15.00
C THR A 305 -15.29 43.69 -16.39
N VAL A 306 -14.47 42.67 -16.64
CA VAL A 306 -14.37 41.98 -17.92
C VAL A 306 -15.38 40.83 -17.99
N ASP A 307 -15.99 40.63 -19.17
CA ASP A 307 -16.76 39.43 -19.44
C ASP A 307 -15.82 38.23 -19.57
N LEU A 308 -15.90 37.30 -18.62
CA LEU A 308 -15.01 36.15 -18.56
C LEU A 308 -15.24 35.16 -19.72
N ALA A 309 -16.41 35.20 -20.37
CA ALA A 309 -16.78 34.24 -21.43
C ALA A 309 -15.90 34.34 -22.69
N GLU A 310 -15.34 35.53 -22.96
CA GLU A 310 -14.45 35.78 -24.11
C GLU A 310 -13.02 36.16 -23.67
N PHE A 311 -12.73 35.99 -22.37
CA PHE A 311 -11.46 36.40 -21.77
C PHE A 311 -10.54 35.22 -21.54
N GLU A 312 -9.28 35.39 -21.93
CA GLU A 312 -8.20 34.43 -21.68
C GLU A 312 -7.04 35.13 -20.97
N THR A 313 -6.63 34.60 -19.82
CA THR A 313 -5.44 35.07 -19.12
C THR A 313 -4.78 33.93 -18.36
N TYR A 314 -3.50 34.08 -18.07
CA TYR A 314 -2.74 33.18 -17.22
C TYR A 314 -2.07 33.99 -16.10
N PHE A 315 -2.05 33.49 -14.87
CA PHE A 315 -1.30 34.16 -13.81
C PHE A 315 -0.86 33.20 -12.71
N MET A 316 0.19 33.58 -11.99
CA MET A 316 0.75 32.81 -10.89
C MET A 316 0.39 33.44 -9.54
N LEU A 317 -0.19 32.65 -8.65
CA LEU A 317 -0.46 33.01 -7.27
C LEU A 317 0.83 33.14 -6.45
N ASN A 318 0.76 33.79 -5.29
CA ASN A 318 1.93 34.02 -4.43
C ASN A 318 2.56 32.72 -3.88
N ASN A 319 1.78 31.65 -3.82
CA ASN A 319 2.22 30.31 -3.44
C ASN A 319 2.76 29.48 -4.63
N GLY A 320 2.94 30.10 -5.80
CA GLY A 320 3.48 29.45 -7.00
C GLY A 320 2.47 28.62 -7.80
N ILE A 321 1.18 28.67 -7.45
CA ILE A 321 0.13 27.98 -8.21
C ILE A 321 -0.16 28.75 -9.48
N GLU A 322 -0.12 28.05 -10.61
CA GLU A 322 -0.42 28.59 -11.93
C GLU A 322 -1.91 28.41 -12.25
N ILE A 323 -2.57 29.51 -12.63
CA ILE A 323 -3.98 29.52 -12.97
C ILE A 323 -4.16 30.01 -14.40
N GLU A 324 -4.88 29.22 -15.18
CA GLU A 324 -5.41 29.58 -16.49
C GLU A 324 -6.89 29.93 -16.34
N LEU A 325 -7.27 31.12 -16.80
CA LEU A 325 -8.65 31.52 -16.98
C LEU A 325 -8.93 31.55 -18.48
N LYS A 326 -9.87 30.72 -18.93
CA LYS A 326 -10.21 30.60 -20.34
C LYS A 326 -11.71 30.38 -20.51
N ASN A 327 -12.38 31.29 -21.22
CA ASN A 327 -13.82 31.21 -21.51
C ASN A 327 -14.67 30.99 -20.24
N GLY A 328 -14.36 31.73 -19.18
CA GLY A 328 -15.05 31.67 -17.88
C GLY A 328 -14.67 30.47 -17.00
N VAL A 329 -13.78 29.58 -17.46
CA VAL A 329 -13.31 28.43 -16.69
C VAL A 329 -11.98 28.76 -16.03
N TRP A 330 -11.94 28.65 -14.70
CA TRP A 330 -10.73 28.78 -13.90
C TRP A 330 -10.11 27.40 -13.69
N THR A 331 -8.93 27.20 -14.25
CA THR A 331 -8.19 25.93 -14.19
C THR A 331 -6.86 26.16 -13.49
N GLN A 332 -6.61 25.44 -12.40
CA GLN A 332 -5.27 25.28 -11.86
C GLN A 332 -4.50 24.35 -12.80
N LEU A 333 -3.37 24.82 -13.32
CA LEU A 333 -2.50 24.00 -14.17
C LEU A 333 -1.68 23.01 -13.34
N ARG A 334 -1.14 22.01 -14.01
CA ARG A 334 -0.25 21.00 -13.42
C ARG A 334 0.88 21.68 -12.66
N GLN A 335 0.95 21.43 -11.36
CA GLN A 335 1.93 22.07 -10.47
C GLN A 335 2.90 21.03 -9.92
N GLU A 336 4.20 21.24 -10.12
CA GLU A 336 5.22 20.39 -9.49
C GLU A 336 5.25 20.60 -7.97
N LEU A 337 5.55 19.54 -7.22
CA LEU A 337 5.82 19.67 -5.80
C LEU A 337 6.96 20.68 -5.54
N ASN A 338 6.82 21.45 -4.47
CA ASN A 338 7.87 22.37 -4.03
C ASN A 338 8.99 21.64 -3.26
N SER A 339 10.08 22.35 -2.96
CA SER A 339 11.25 21.77 -2.28
C SER A 339 10.95 21.20 -0.90
N THR A 340 10.05 21.84 -0.13
CA THR A 340 9.61 21.34 1.18
C THR A 340 8.81 20.04 1.05
N GLN A 341 7.89 19.98 0.09
CA GLN A 341 7.10 18.78 -0.20
C GLN A 341 7.99 17.62 -0.67
N TYR A 342 8.97 17.86 -1.54
CA TYR A 342 9.95 16.83 -1.89
C TYR A 342 10.80 16.40 -0.68
N GLY A 343 11.22 17.33 0.17
CA GLY A 343 11.94 17.02 1.40
C GLY A 343 11.14 16.07 2.32
N GLU A 344 9.84 16.33 2.48
CA GLU A 344 8.93 15.44 3.21
C GLU A 344 8.74 14.10 2.48
N PHE A 345 8.55 14.12 1.16
CA PHE A 345 8.38 12.91 0.34
C PHE A 345 9.53 11.91 0.51
N PHE A 346 10.78 12.38 0.44
CA PHE A 346 11.96 11.51 0.55
C PHE A 346 12.16 10.90 1.95
N GLN A 347 11.58 11.50 3.00
CA GLN A 347 11.72 11.02 4.37
C GLN A 347 10.46 10.32 4.87
N THR A 348 9.38 10.31 4.09
CA THR A 348 8.09 9.76 4.51
C THR A 348 8.11 8.24 4.50
N THR A 349 7.66 7.65 5.61
CA THR A 349 7.40 6.21 5.69
C THR A 349 6.07 5.87 5.01
N ASN A 350 5.98 4.69 4.40
CA ASN A 350 4.73 4.18 3.84
C ASN A 350 3.77 3.73 4.97
N VAL A 351 3.04 4.69 5.54
CA VAL A 351 2.08 4.47 6.62
C VAL A 351 0.86 3.68 6.16
N SER A 352 0.45 3.85 4.89
CA SER A 352 -0.62 3.06 4.27
C SER A 352 -0.35 1.56 4.40
N SER A 353 0.87 1.12 4.06
CA SER A 353 1.27 -0.28 4.19
C SER A 353 1.14 -0.82 5.61
N SER A 354 1.55 -0.04 6.61
CA SER A 354 1.39 -0.43 8.02
C SER A 354 -0.07 -0.67 8.39
N PHE A 355 -1.01 0.15 7.89
CA PHE A 355 -2.44 -0.02 8.15
C PHE A 355 -3.02 -1.26 7.49
N VAL A 356 -2.65 -1.56 6.24
CA VAL A 356 -3.05 -2.80 5.56
C VAL A 356 -2.62 -4.01 6.37
N TRP A 357 -1.37 -4.04 6.85
CA TRP A 357 -0.88 -5.12 7.71
C TRP A 357 -1.67 -5.23 9.02
N VAL A 358 -1.87 -4.13 9.74
CA VAL A 358 -2.58 -4.15 11.02
C VAL A 358 -4.03 -4.63 10.85
N LEU A 359 -4.76 -4.11 9.86
CA LEU A 359 -6.15 -4.47 9.61
C LEU A 359 -6.28 -5.95 9.17
N THR A 360 -5.46 -6.39 8.22
CA THR A 360 -5.53 -7.76 7.68
C THR A 360 -5.05 -8.80 8.70
N VAL A 361 -3.99 -8.53 9.46
CA VAL A 361 -3.50 -9.44 10.52
C VAL A 361 -4.48 -9.50 11.69
N ALA A 362 -5.02 -8.36 12.13
CA ALA A 362 -6.06 -8.37 13.16
C ALA A 362 -7.27 -9.19 12.71
N HIS A 363 -7.70 -9.05 11.45
CA HIS A 363 -8.76 -9.87 10.89
C HIS A 363 -8.39 -11.36 10.86
N PHE A 364 -7.16 -11.71 10.47
CA PHE A 364 -6.69 -13.08 10.46
C PHE A 364 -6.72 -13.74 11.84
N LEU A 365 -6.39 -13.00 12.91
CA LEU A 365 -6.55 -13.50 14.27
C LEU A 365 -8.01 -13.87 14.59
N HIS A 366 -8.98 -13.10 14.09
CA HIS A 366 -10.41 -13.46 14.22
C HIS A 366 -10.76 -14.71 13.41
N ILE A 367 -10.19 -14.89 12.22
CA ILE A 367 -10.34 -16.11 11.42
C ILE A 367 -9.80 -17.34 12.15
N LEU A 368 -8.62 -17.25 12.80
CA LEU A 368 -8.06 -18.36 13.58
C LEU A 368 -9.00 -18.77 14.73
N LEU A 369 -9.58 -17.78 15.43
CA LEU A 369 -10.61 -18.02 16.44
C LEU A 369 -11.86 -18.67 15.82
N GLY A 370 -12.32 -18.17 14.66
CA GLY A 370 -13.46 -18.70 13.93
C GLY A 370 -13.24 -20.16 13.49
N LEU A 371 -12.05 -20.49 12.99
CA LEU A 371 -11.68 -21.84 12.58
C LEU A 371 -11.65 -22.79 13.77
N THR A 372 -11.14 -22.33 14.91
CA THR A 372 -11.16 -23.10 16.16
C THR A 372 -12.60 -23.40 16.59
N ILE A 373 -13.49 -22.40 16.52
CA ILE A 373 -14.92 -22.59 16.83
C ILE A 373 -15.57 -23.56 15.84
N LEU A 374 -15.33 -23.41 14.53
CA LEU A 374 -15.87 -24.32 13.52
C LEU A 374 -15.36 -25.75 13.70
N LEU A 375 -14.08 -25.93 14.04
CA LEU A 375 -13.50 -27.24 14.33
C LEU A 375 -14.16 -27.89 15.56
N VAL A 376 -14.38 -27.13 16.64
CA VAL A 376 -15.10 -27.63 17.82
C VAL A 376 -16.54 -28.02 17.47
N VAL A 377 -17.23 -27.22 16.65
CA VAL A 377 -18.58 -27.55 16.16
C VAL A 377 -18.55 -28.79 15.27
N PHE A 378 -17.53 -28.96 14.43
CA PHE A 378 -17.37 -30.17 13.62
C PHE A 378 -17.20 -31.42 14.48
N ILE A 379 -16.27 -31.40 15.44
CA ILE A 379 -16.03 -32.53 16.35
C ILE A 379 -17.29 -32.88 17.15
N ARG A 380 -18.01 -31.87 17.66
CA ARG A 380 -19.27 -32.12 18.40
C ARG A 380 -20.36 -32.68 17.49
N SER A 381 -20.35 -32.35 16.19
CA SER A 381 -21.25 -32.91 15.19
C SER A 381 -20.93 -34.37 14.89
N THR A 382 -19.66 -34.75 14.73
CA THR A 382 -19.27 -36.15 14.52
C THR A 382 -19.62 -37.03 15.73
N MET A 383 -19.52 -36.49 16.95
CA MET A 383 -19.98 -37.13 18.19
C MET A 383 -21.52 -37.19 18.35
N ASN A 384 -22.30 -36.78 17.34
CA ASN A 384 -23.78 -36.73 17.39
C ASN A 384 -24.35 -35.93 18.57
N LYS A 385 -23.62 -34.93 19.10
CA LYS A 385 -24.07 -34.09 20.22
C LYS A 385 -25.06 -33.00 19.80
N TYR A 386 -25.19 -32.75 18.49
CA TYR A 386 -26.21 -31.87 17.93
C TYR A 386 -27.44 -32.68 17.55
N ASN A 387 -28.58 -32.23 18.05
CA ASN A 387 -29.91 -32.74 17.76
C ASN A 387 -30.86 -31.54 17.66
N GLU A 388 -32.11 -31.74 17.26
CA GLU A 388 -33.10 -30.65 17.12
C GLU A 388 -33.18 -29.78 18.38
N ASN A 389 -32.97 -30.39 19.54
CA ASN A 389 -33.07 -29.74 20.85
C ASN A 389 -31.80 -29.01 21.30
N ASN A 390 -30.63 -29.31 20.73
CA ASN A 390 -29.34 -28.72 21.12
C ASN A 390 -28.60 -28.19 19.88
N GLN A 391 -28.94 -26.96 19.46
CA GLN A 391 -28.30 -26.27 18.32
C GLN A 391 -27.58 -24.98 18.73
N ALA A 392 -27.50 -24.68 20.04
CA ALA A 392 -26.98 -23.40 20.55
C ALA A 392 -25.56 -23.09 20.05
N GLY A 393 -24.64 -24.05 20.18
CA GLY A 393 -23.25 -23.87 19.74
C GLY A 393 -23.10 -23.77 18.22
N LEU A 394 -23.94 -24.48 17.45
CA LEU A 394 -23.94 -24.39 15.98
C LEU A 394 -24.44 -23.01 15.52
N LYS A 395 -25.51 -22.49 16.14
CA LYS A 395 -26.02 -21.15 15.86
C LYS A 395 -25.00 -20.07 16.21
N ALA A 396 -24.42 -20.12 17.41
CA ALA A 396 -23.43 -19.16 17.87
C ALA A 396 -22.17 -19.15 16.97
N GLY A 397 -21.64 -20.34 16.62
CA GLY A 397 -20.50 -20.46 15.71
C GLY A 397 -20.80 -19.98 14.29
N SER A 398 -22.02 -20.24 13.79
CA SER A 398 -22.48 -19.73 12.49
C SER A 398 -22.59 -18.21 12.47
N ILE A 399 -23.17 -17.57 13.50
CA ILE A 399 -23.24 -16.11 13.60
C ILE A 399 -21.84 -15.49 13.53
N PHE A 400 -20.89 -16.04 14.32
CA PHE A 400 -19.52 -15.53 14.36
C PHE A 400 -18.80 -15.71 13.02
N TRP A 401 -18.92 -16.87 12.36
CA TRP A 401 -18.30 -17.12 11.06
C TRP A 401 -18.84 -16.19 9.95
N HIS A 402 -20.16 -15.97 9.91
CA HIS A 402 -20.75 -15.03 8.96
C HIS A 402 -20.29 -13.59 9.22
N PHE A 403 -20.18 -13.18 10.49
CA PHE A 403 -19.64 -11.88 10.83
C PHE A 403 -18.21 -11.71 10.32
N ILE A 404 -17.32 -12.69 10.55
CA ILE A 404 -15.95 -12.61 10.07
C ILE A 404 -15.92 -12.50 8.53
N GLY A 405 -16.72 -13.30 7.82
CA GLY A 405 -16.82 -13.20 6.36
C GLY A 405 -17.29 -11.82 5.87
N LEU A 406 -18.32 -11.25 6.49
CA LEU A 406 -18.81 -9.91 6.16
C LEU A 406 -17.79 -8.82 6.49
N LEU A 407 -17.11 -8.95 7.63
CA LEU A 407 -16.03 -8.06 8.03
C LEU A 407 -14.90 -8.08 6.99
N TRP A 408 -14.53 -9.25 6.46
CA TRP A 408 -13.52 -9.33 5.41
C TRP A 408 -13.95 -8.63 4.12
N VAL A 409 -15.20 -8.81 3.67
CA VAL A 409 -15.72 -8.13 2.48
C VAL A 409 -15.67 -6.61 2.67
N TYR A 410 -16.07 -6.12 3.84
CA TYR A 410 -15.93 -4.71 4.19
C TYR A 410 -14.46 -4.26 4.12
N LEU A 411 -13.54 -4.98 4.76
CA LEU A 411 -12.12 -4.63 4.77
C LEU A 411 -11.50 -4.66 3.39
N TYR A 412 -11.84 -5.64 2.55
CA TYR A 412 -11.35 -5.75 1.18
C TYR A 412 -11.79 -4.54 0.35
N VAL A 413 -13.08 -4.18 0.38
CA VAL A 413 -13.58 -3.01 -0.34
C VAL A 413 -12.99 -1.71 0.22
N PHE A 414 -12.91 -1.58 1.55
CA PHE A 414 -12.30 -0.43 2.19
C PHE A 414 -10.84 -0.27 1.76
N LEU A 415 -10.04 -1.33 1.81
CA LEU A 415 -8.63 -1.28 1.45
C LEU A 415 -8.36 -1.21 -0.06
N GLU A 416 -9.28 -1.61 -0.93
CA GLU A 416 -9.08 -1.50 -2.38
C GLU A 416 -9.45 -0.11 -2.91
N TYR A 417 -10.48 0.53 -2.35
CA TYR A 417 -11.02 1.78 -2.89
C TYR A 417 -10.67 3.03 -2.08
N ILE A 418 -10.45 2.88 -0.77
CA ILE A 418 -10.11 4.01 0.10
C ILE A 418 -8.60 4.09 0.32
N ASN A 419 -7.88 2.97 0.18
CA ASN A 419 -6.42 3.00 0.29
C ASN A 419 -5.78 3.67 -0.91
#